data_AF-A0A1B2E839-F1
#
_entry.id   AF-A0A1B2E839-F1
#
_cell.length_a   1.000
_cell.length_b   1.000
_cell.length_c   1.000
_cell.angle_alpha   90.00
_cell.angle_beta   90.00
_cell.angle_gamma   90.00
#
_symmetry.space_group_name_H-M   'P 1'
#
loop_
_entity.id
_entity.type
_entity.pdbx_description
1 polymer ?
#
loop_
_entity_poly.entity_id
_entity_poly.type
_entity_poly.pdbx_seq_one_letter_code
_entity_poly.pdbx_strand_id
1 'polypeptide(L)' 'MTNHPKDDYGVLGSDIEIDSDVNEDRNREEQLDDSFESWYEHMNNQIKQQLKLTNVPEDGVFDSVAGTEEDSARR' A
#
# COMPACT_ATOMS: atom_id res chain seq x y z
N MET A 1 42.54 -27.35 9.87
CA MET A 1 41.22 -26.90 10.33
C MET A 1 41.07 -25.47 9.89
N THR A 2 40.30 -25.23 8.82
CA THR A 2 40.01 -23.89 8.31
C THR A 2 38.98 -23.25 9.25
N ASN A 3 39.39 -22.23 10.00
CA ASN A 3 38.48 -21.40 10.79
C ASN A 3 37.62 -20.62 9.80
N HIS A 4 36.36 -21.01 9.63
CA HIS A 4 35.40 -20.14 8.98
C HIS A 4 35.21 -18.90 9.87
N PRO A 5 35.29 -17.67 9.34
CA PRO A 5 34.92 -16.49 10.09
C PRO A 5 33.47 -16.69 10.54
N LYS A 6 33.19 -16.44 11.81
CA LYS A 6 31.81 -16.39 12.28
C LYS A 6 31.11 -15.32 11.47
N ASP A 7 29.92 -15.66 11.02
CA ASP A 7 29.05 -14.74 10.31
C ASP A 7 28.40 -13.78 11.30
N ASP A 8 29.25 -13.00 11.98
CA ASP A 8 28.87 -12.09 13.05
C ASP A 8 27.97 -10.96 12.53
N TYR A 9 27.96 -10.75 11.20
CA TYR A 9 27.15 -9.76 10.49
C TYR A 9 26.05 -10.40 9.62
N GLY A 10 25.86 -11.72 9.68
CA GLY A 10 24.77 -12.42 8.99
C GLY A 10 24.86 -12.53 7.45
N VAL A 11 25.88 -11.95 6.82
CA VAL A 11 26.10 -11.74 5.35
C VAL A 11 25.91 -13.01 4.51
N LEU A 12 25.94 -14.20 5.10
CA LEU A 12 25.82 -15.47 4.40
C LEU A 12 24.36 -15.94 4.20
N GLY A 13 23.36 -15.21 4.72
CA GLY A 13 21.93 -15.49 4.55
C GLY A 13 21.32 -14.95 3.24
N SER A 14 20.25 -15.59 2.74
CA SER A 14 19.55 -15.17 1.51
C SER A 14 18.67 -13.94 1.66
N ASP A 15 18.42 -13.52 2.90
CA ASP A 15 17.41 -12.53 3.26
C ASP A 15 18.06 -11.23 3.77
N ILE A 16 19.34 -11.02 3.46
CA ILE A 16 20.07 -9.81 3.83
C ILE A 16 19.98 -8.78 2.72
N GLU A 17 19.49 -7.60 3.10
CA GLU A 17 19.51 -6.42 2.27
C GLU A 17 20.87 -5.73 2.42
N ILE A 18 21.58 -5.53 1.29
CA ILE A 18 22.84 -4.79 1.31
C ILE A 18 22.51 -3.30 1.24
N ASP A 19 22.40 -2.66 2.39
CA ASP A 19 22.23 -1.21 2.49
C ASP A 19 23.52 -0.52 2.97
N SER A 20 23.45 0.80 3.22
CA SER A 20 24.64 1.58 3.62
C SER A 20 24.95 1.50 5.12
N ASP A 21 24.09 0.83 5.88
CA ASP A 21 24.24 0.67 7.31
C ASP A 21 25.40 -0.32 7.59
N VAL A 22 26.27 0.06 8.54
CA VAL A 22 27.49 -0.70 8.86
C VAL A 22 27.22 -1.69 10.01
N ASN A 23 26.05 -1.62 10.64
CA ASN A 23 25.72 -2.39 11.83
C ASN A 23 24.32 -2.96 11.70
N GLU A 24 24.22 -3.93 10.78
CA GLU A 24 23.00 -4.62 10.45
C GLU A 24 22.43 -5.33 11.68
N ASP A 25 21.24 -4.90 12.12
CA ASP A 25 20.48 -5.52 13.19
C ASP A 25 19.23 -6.15 12.60
N ARG A 26 19.24 -7.47 12.47
CA ARG A 26 18.17 -8.23 11.82
C ARG A 26 16.79 -8.00 12.45
N ASN A 27 16.74 -7.75 13.77
CA ASN A 27 15.46 -7.49 14.44
C ASN A 27 14.94 -6.08 14.12
N ARG A 28 15.85 -5.14 13.83
CA ARG A 28 15.50 -3.79 13.41
C ARG A 28 15.04 -3.80 11.96
N GLU A 29 15.70 -4.55 11.08
CA GLU A 29 15.30 -4.67 9.68
C GLU A 29 13.92 -5.34 9.54
N GLU A 30 13.66 -6.41 10.28
CA GLU A 30 12.32 -7.05 10.29
C GLU A 30 11.22 -6.06 10.73
N GLN A 31 11.49 -5.21 11.71
CA GLN A 31 10.54 -4.17 12.13
C GLN A 31 10.34 -3.09 11.07
N LEU A 32 11.37 -2.76 10.30
CA LEU A 32 11.28 -1.77 9.22
C LEU A 32 10.45 -2.32 8.07
N ASP A 33 10.67 -3.59 7.67
CA ASP A 33 9.88 -4.28 6.66
C ASP A 33 8.39 -4.34 7.05
N ASP A 34 8.10 -4.80 8.26
CA ASP A 34 6.73 -4.86 8.79
C ASP A 34 6.06 -3.47 8.79
N SER A 35 6.82 -2.44 9.17
CA SER A 35 6.31 -1.07 9.19
C SER A 35 6.03 -0.53 7.79
N PHE A 36 6.86 -0.87 6.81
CA PHE A 36 6.72 -0.44 5.44
C PHE A 36 5.52 -1.11 4.77
N GLU A 37 5.38 -2.43 4.93
CA GLU A 37 4.25 -3.19 4.39
C GLU A 37 2.92 -2.66 4.97
N SER A 38 2.85 -2.45 6.28
CA SER A 38 1.65 -1.90 6.93
C SER A 38 1.29 -0.51 6.40
N TRP A 39 2.28 0.37 6.21
CA TRP A 39 2.07 1.69 5.64
C TRP A 39 1.57 1.61 4.19
N TYR A 40 2.16 0.74 3.38
CA TYR A 40 1.79 0.56 1.98
C TYR A 40 0.35 0.07 1.82
N GLU A 41 -0.04 -0.96 2.58
CA GLU A 41 -1.41 -1.46 2.61
C GLU A 41 -2.40 -0.37 3.03
N HIS A 42 -2.06 0.40 4.07
CA HIS A 42 -2.90 1.49 4.55
C HIS A 42 -3.14 2.55 3.46
N MET A 43 -2.08 3.00 2.80
CA MET A 43 -2.16 3.97 1.71
C MET A 43 -3.02 3.46 0.55
N ASN A 44 -2.83 2.20 0.13
CA ASN A 44 -3.62 1.60 -0.95
C ASN A 44 -5.12 1.58 -0.60
N ASN A 45 -5.45 1.25 0.66
CA ASN A 45 -6.82 1.27 1.14
C ASN A 45 -7.43 2.69 1.16
N GLN A 46 -6.63 3.70 1.53
CA GLN A 46 -7.07 5.10 1.47
C GLN A 46 -7.34 5.54 0.02
N ILE A 47 -6.46 5.21 -0.91
CA ILE A 47 -6.63 5.53 -2.34
C ILE A 47 -7.91 4.90 -2.89
N LYS A 48 -8.17 3.61 -2.59
CA LYS A 48 -9.39 2.92 -3.03
C LYS A 48 -10.66 3.57 -2.47
N GLN A 49 -10.64 3.99 -1.20
CA GLN A 49 -11.77 4.69 -0.59
C GLN A 49 -12.01 6.05 -1.24
N GLN A 50 -10.95 6.82 -1.49
CA GLN A 50 -11.06 8.11 -2.18
C GLN A 50 -11.59 7.93 -3.59
N LEU A 51 -11.06 6.98 -4.36
CA LEU A 51 -11.53 6.69 -5.71
C LEU A 51 -13.03 6.34 -5.71
N LYS A 52 -13.50 5.55 -4.74
CA LYS A 52 -14.93 5.24 -4.59
C LYS A 52 -15.79 6.48 -4.32
N LEU A 53 -15.28 7.45 -3.55
CA LEU A 53 -16.00 8.70 -3.24
C LEU A 53 -16.01 9.67 -4.42
N THR A 54 -14.92 9.74 -5.18
CA THR A 54 -14.76 10.68 -6.29
C THR A 54 -15.27 10.15 -7.62
N ASN A 55 -15.63 8.85 -7.70
CA ASN A 55 -16.18 8.27 -8.91
C ASN A 55 -17.62 8.75 -9.10
N VAL A 56 -17.79 9.75 -9.95
CA VAL A 56 -19.09 10.25 -10.38
C VAL A 56 -19.56 9.42 -11.57
N PRO A 57 -20.82 8.92 -11.58
CA PRO A 57 -21.38 8.24 -12.74
C PRO A 57 -21.27 9.09 -14.01
N GLU A 58 -20.97 8.45 -15.13
CA GLU A 58 -20.79 9.11 -16.43
C GLU A 58 -22.03 9.92 -16.84
N ASP A 59 -23.21 9.43 -16.45
CA ASP A 59 -24.52 10.04 -16.72
C ASP A 59 -24.78 11.32 -15.91
N GLY A 60 -23.84 11.79 -15.08
CA GLY A 60 -24.03 12.99 -14.28
C GLY A 60 -25.17 12.88 -13.25
N VAL A 61 -24.99 13.50 -12.09
CA VAL A 61 -26.04 13.50 -11.05
C VAL A 61 -27.32 14.21 -11.54
N PHE A 62 -27.18 15.16 -12.46
CA PHE A 62 -28.29 15.98 -12.97
C PHE A 62 -29.06 15.34 -14.12
N ASP A 63 -28.42 14.60 -15.05
CA ASP A 63 -29.18 13.93 -16.12
C ASP A 63 -29.98 12.74 -15.59
N SER A 64 -29.52 12.12 -14.49
CA SER A 64 -30.25 11.09 -13.75
C SER A 64 -31.59 11.59 -13.18
N VAL A 65 -31.67 12.86 -12.76
CA VAL A 65 -32.88 13.48 -12.20
C VAL A 65 -33.79 14.02 -13.29
N ALA A 66 -33.23 14.54 -14.39
CA ALA A 66 -34.00 15.11 -15.50
C ALA A 66 -34.99 14.11 -16.11
N GLY A 67 -34.66 12.80 -16.14
CA GLY A 67 -35.56 11.75 -16.62
C GLY A 67 -36.76 11.44 -15.70
N THR A 68 -36.73 11.85 -14.43
CA THR A 68 -37.81 11.56 -13.46
C THR A 68 -38.85 12.67 -13.33
N GLU A 69 -38.49 13.93 -13.64
CA GLU A 69 -39.40 15.07 -13.55
C GLU A 69 -40.32 15.18 -14.78
N GLU A 70 -39.83 14.80 -15.96
CA GLU A 70 -40.61 14.89 -17.22
C GLU A 70 -41.81 13.93 -17.25
N ASP A 71 -41.74 12.81 -16.52
CA ASP A 71 -42.81 11.79 -16.45
C ASP A 71 -43.86 12.11 -15.38
N SER A 72 -43.53 12.95 -14.40
CA SER A 72 -44.46 13.40 -13.35
C SER A 72 -45.33 14.59 -13.80
N ALA A 73 -44.87 15.39 -14.77
CA ALA A 73 -45.62 16.52 -15.31
C ALA A 73 -46.63 16.15 -16.41
N ARG A 74 -46.69 14.87 -16.82
CA ARG A 74 -47.57 14.35 -17.89
C ARG A 74 -48.72 13.44 -17.42
N ARG A 75 -48.99 13.37 -16.10
CA ARG A 75 -50.15 12.64 -15.54
C ARG A 75 -51.22 13.57 -14.99
#